data_AF-A0A351A1B8-F1
#
_entry.id   AF-A0A351A1B8-F1
#
_cell.length_a   1.000
_cell.length_b   1.000
_cell.length_c   1.000
_cell.angle_alpha   90.00
_cell.angle_beta   90.00
_cell.angle_gamma   90.00
#
_symmetry.space_group_name_H-M   'P 1'
#
loop_
_entity.id
_entity.type
_entity.pdbx_description
1 polymer ?
#
loop_
_entity_poly.entity_id
_entity_poly.type
_entity_poly.pdbx_seq_one_letter_code
_entity_poly.pdbx_strand_id
1 'polypeptide(L)' 'MSTKATLRYVVDEVSGTSAHLYEECLAPADFPAFLELSGVSEVSIDVTPHGTDVTVAIPRQLAAELGLLPLTVKQE' A
#
# COMPACT_ATOMS: atom_id res chain seq x y z
N MET A 1 14.04 -3.81 23.65
CA MET A 1 14.48 -2.92 22.56
C MET A 1 14.10 -3.60 21.27
N SER A 2 13.10 -3.08 20.54
CA SER A 2 12.72 -3.60 19.22
C SER A 2 13.70 -3.06 18.19
N THR A 3 14.21 -3.92 17.30
CA THR A 3 15.17 -3.57 16.23
C THR A 3 14.48 -3.10 14.95
N LYS A 4 13.16 -3.02 14.97
CA LYS A 4 12.30 -2.63 13.86
C LYS A 4 12.00 -1.15 13.89
N ALA A 5 12.30 -0.44 12.80
CA ALA A 5 11.65 0.82 12.50
C ALA A 5 10.36 0.50 11.75
N THR A 6 9.26 1.06 12.23
CA THR A 6 7.97 0.93 11.55
C THR A 6 7.45 2.32 11.27
N LEU A 7 6.92 2.50 10.06
CA LEU A 7 6.21 3.69 9.69
C LEU A 7 4.83 3.29 9.19
N ARG A 8 3.83 3.63 10.02
CA ARG A 8 2.44 3.32 9.77
C ARG A 8 1.80 4.51 9.07
N TYR A 9 1.33 4.28 7.84
CA TYR A 9 0.44 5.17 7.14
C TYR A 9 -0.99 4.66 7.34
N VAL A 10 -1.80 5.40 8.09
CA VAL A 10 -3.25 5.20 8.09
C VAL A 10 -3.78 5.94 6.87
N VAL A 11 -4.28 5.17 5.91
CA VAL A 11 -4.69 5.70 4.61
C VAL A 11 -6.18 6.05 4.64
N ASP A 12 -6.99 5.30 5.41
CA ASP A 12 -8.38 5.64 5.72
C ASP A 12 -8.91 4.81 6.92
N GLU A 13 -9.47 5.48 7.93
CA GLU A 13 -10.08 4.83 9.10
C GLU A 13 -11.46 4.22 8.80
N VAL A 14 -12.17 4.70 7.78
CA VAL A 14 -13.53 4.26 7.42
C VAL A 14 -13.51 2.91 6.70
N SER A 15 -12.60 2.72 5.75
CA SER A 15 -12.38 1.43 5.07
C SER A 15 -11.50 0.46 5.85
N GLY A 16 -10.84 0.92 6.92
CA GLY A 16 -9.88 0.13 7.69
C GLY A 16 -8.59 -0.17 6.93
N THR A 17 -8.33 0.54 5.83
CA THR A 17 -7.15 0.30 4.99
C THR A 17 -5.93 0.99 5.58
N SER A 18 -4.85 0.22 5.73
CA SER A 18 -3.58 0.75 6.25
C SER A 18 -2.40 0.18 5.50
N ALA A 19 -1.36 0.99 5.37
CA ALA A 19 -0.07 0.61 4.82
C ALA A 19 0.98 0.71 5.92
N HIS A 20 1.71 -0.38 6.15
CA HIS A 20 2.76 -0.44 7.16
C HIS A 20 4.06 -0.78 6.46
N LEU A 21 5.01 0.15 6.50
CA LEU A 21 6.38 -0.11 6.07
C LEU A 21 7.19 -0.51 7.30
N TYR A 22 7.85 -1.66 7.22
CA TYR A 22 8.79 -2.09 8.24
C TYR A 22 10.16 -2.36 7.64
N GLU A 23 11.17 -1.84 8.33
CA GLU A 23 12.57 -1.99 8.01
C GLU A 23 13.31 -2.47 9.26
N GLU A 24 14.28 -3.35 9.07
CA GLU A 24 15.09 -3.88 10.17
C GLU A 24 16.35 -3.03 10.31
N CYS A 25 16.39 -2.16 11.32
CA CYS A 25 17.43 -1.10 11.44
C CYS A 25 18.85 -1.63 11.67
N LEU A 26 18.98 -2.89 12.10
CA LEU A 26 20.27 -3.54 12.32
C LEU A 26 20.66 -4.44 11.15
N ALA A 27 19.84 -4.53 10.11
CA ALA A 27 20.14 -5.34 8.95
C ALA A 27 21.07 -4.59 7.97
N PRO A 28 21.81 -5.34 7.13
CA PRO A 28 22.59 -4.76 6.03
C PRO A 28 21.76 -3.85 5.11
N ALA A 29 22.41 -2.91 4.42
CA ALA A 29 21.73 -1.94 3.55
C ALA A 29 21.01 -2.58 2.33
N ASP A 30 21.35 -3.82 1.98
CA ASP A 30 20.71 -4.63 0.95
C ASP A 30 19.58 -5.52 1.51
N PHE A 31 19.31 -5.44 2.81
CA PHE A 31 18.22 -6.18 3.42
C PHE A 31 16.87 -5.63 2.94
N PRO A 32 15.90 -6.49 2.59
CA PRO A 32 14.62 -6.03 2.09
C PRO A 32 13.85 -5.20 3.12
N ALA A 33 13.29 -4.07 2.69
CA ALA A 33 12.17 -3.44 3.38
C ALA A 33 10.87 -4.16 3.00
N PHE A 34 9.90 -4.14 3.89
CA PHE A 34 8.65 -4.85 3.69
C PHE A 34 7.46 -3.91 3.81
N LEU A 35 6.53 -4.05 2.88
CA LEU A 35 5.27 -3.30 2.84
C LEU A 35 4.11 -4.26 3.12
N GLU A 36 3.37 -4.00 4.18
CA GLU A 36 2.11 -4.67 4.49
C GLU A 36 0.93 -3.76 4.16
N LEU A 37 -0.03 -4.29 3.41
CA LEU A 37 -1.28 -3.62 3.07
C LEU A 37 -2.45 -4.44 3.66
N SER A 38 -3.28 -3.79 4.46
CA SER A 38 -4.48 -4.38 5.07
C SER A 38 -5.73 -3.72 4.51
N GLY A 39 -6.84 -4.46 4.37
CA GLY A 39 -8.09 -3.95 3.80
C GLY A 39 -8.20 -4.04 2.26
N VAL A 40 -7.30 -4.80 1.63
CA VAL A 40 -7.29 -5.04 0.19
C VAL A 40 -8.35 -6.06 -0.21
N SER A 41 -9.10 -5.81 -1.28
CA SER A 41 -10.13 -6.75 -1.76
C SER A 41 -9.58 -7.83 -2.68
N GLU A 42 -8.55 -7.50 -3.48
CA GLU A 42 -7.91 -8.43 -4.41
C GLU A 42 -6.46 -7.99 -4.67
N VAL A 43 -5.56 -8.96 -4.83
CA VAL A 43 -4.14 -8.74 -5.16
C VAL A 43 -3.81 -9.58 -6.39
N SER A 44 -3.21 -8.95 -7.40
CA SER A 44 -2.60 -9.62 -8.54
C SER A 44 -1.11 -9.35 -8.55
N ILE A 45 -0.31 -10.40 -8.69
CA ILE A 45 1.15 -10.33 -8.77
C ILE A 45 1.54 -10.83 -10.15
N ASP A 46 2.21 -9.98 -10.93
CA ASP A 46 2.81 -10.35 -12.20
C ASP A 46 4.33 -10.31 -12.08
N VAL A 47 4.99 -11.39 -12.48
CA VAL A 47 6.45 -11.55 -12.38
C VAL A 47 7.01 -11.55 -13.79
N THR A 48 7.72 -10.49 -14.13
CA THR A 48 8.37 -10.32 -15.42
C THR A 48 9.89 -10.51 -15.30
N PRO A 49 10.60 -10.75 -16.40
CA PRO A 49 12.07 -10.77 -16.41
C PRO A 49 12.72 -9.44 -15.96
N HIS A 50 11.95 -8.34 -15.92
CA HIS A 50 12.41 -7.01 -15.55
C HIS A 50 12.06 -6.62 -14.10
N GLY A 51 11.31 -7.47 -13.39
CA GLY A 51 10.85 -7.20 -12.04
C GLY A 51 9.44 -7.70 -11.78
N THR A 52 8.94 -7.41 -10.58
CA THR A 52 7.61 -7.82 -10.13
C THR A 52 6.70 -6.61 -10.08
N ASP A 53 5.57 -6.68 -10.77
CA ASP A 53 4.49 -5.70 -10.69
C ASP A 53 3.41 -6.23 -9.73
N VAL A 54 3.02 -5.40 -8.76
CA VAL A 54 1.96 -5.71 -7.80
C VAL A 54 0.79 -4.78 -8.06
N THR A 55 -0.34 -5.35 -8.48
CA THR A 55 -1.60 -4.60 -8.65
C THR A 55 -2.51 -4.92 -7.47
N VAL A 56 -2.96 -3.87 -6.79
CA VAL A 56 -3.80 -3.96 -5.59
C VAL A 56 -5.16 -3.35 -5.91
N ALA A 57 -6.22 -4.15 -5.82
CA ALA A 57 -7.58 -3.65 -5.90
C ALA A 57 -7.98 -3.07 -4.54
N ILE A 58 -8.31 -1.78 -4.53
CA ILE A 58 -8.83 -1.09 -3.35
C ILE A 58 -10.30 -0.71 -3.56
N PRO A 59 -11.09 -0.57 -2.49
CA PRO A 59 -12.45 -0.05 -2.60
C PRO A 59 -12.47 1.29 -3.34
N ARG A 60 -13.45 1.47 -4.23
CA ARG A 60 -13.58 2.71 -5.02
C ARG A 60 -13.72 3.97 -4.14
N GLN A 61 -14.42 3.84 -3.00
CA GLN A 61 -14.57 4.93 -2.04
C GLN A 61 -13.21 5.39 -1.50
N LEU A 62 -12.37 4.45 -1.08
CA LEU A 62 -11.01 4.73 -0.63
C LEU A 62 -10.18 5.41 -1.74
N ALA A 63 -10.26 4.90 -2.97
CA ALA A 63 -9.56 5.51 -4.10
C ALA A 63 -10.02 6.96 -4.36
N ALA A 64 -11.30 7.29 -4.10
CA ALA A 64 -11.82 8.65 -4.20
C ALA A 64 -11.30 9.55 -3.06
N GLU A 65 -11.30 9.07 -1.82
CA GLU A 65 -10.81 9.80 -0.65
C GLU A 65 -9.32 10.13 -0.76
N LEU A 66 -8.55 9.26 -1.40
CA LEU A 66 -7.13 9.46 -1.70
C LEU A 66 -6.86 10.33 -2.94
N GLY A 67 -7.90 10.80 -3.64
CA GLY A 67 -7.75 11.60 -4.85
C GLY A 67 -7.15 10.84 -6.04
N LEU A 68 -7.16 9.50 -6.01
CA LEU A 68 -6.65 8.64 -7.08
C LEU A 68 -7.65 8.45 -8.22
N LEU A 69 -8.92 8.79 -7.97
CA LEU A 69 -9.94 8.83 -9.00
C LEU A 69 -10.13 10.27 -9.50
N PRO A 70 -10.37 10.46 -10.80
CA PRO A 70 -10.75 11.76 -11.31
C PRO A 70 -12.04 12.22 -10.61
N LEU A 71 -12.04 13.48 -10.16
CA LEU A 71 -13.24 14.14 -9.67
C LEU A 71 -14.30 13.97 -10.77
N THR A 72 -15.40 13.31 -10.45
CA THR A 72 -16.47 13.12 -11.42
C THR A 72 -17.07 14.49 -11.68
N VAL A 73 -16.57 15.18 -12.71
CA VAL A 73 -17.27 16.34 -13.26
C VAL A 73 -18.57 15.77 -13.76
N LYS A 74 -19.69 16.14 -13.12
CA LYS A 74 -21.02 15.81 -13.62
C LYS A 74 -21.06 16.18 -15.10
N GLN A 75 -21.13 15.19 -15.97
CA GLN A 75 -21.53 15.42 -17.35
C GLN A 75 -23.03 15.75 -17.28
N GLU A 76 -23.36 16.98 -17.67
CA GLU A 76 -24.74 17.42 -17.95
C GLU A 76 -25.39 16.56 -19.03
#